data_AF-A0AAJ0D607-F1
#
_entry.id   AF-A0AAJ0D607-F1
#
_cell.length_a   1.000
_cell.length_b   1.000
_cell.length_c   1.000
_cell.angle_alpha   90.00
_cell.angle_beta   90.00
_cell.angle_gamma   90.00
#
_symmetry.space_group_name_H-M   'P 1'
#
loop_
_entity.id
_entity.type
_entity.pdbx_description
1 polymer ?
#
loop_
_entity_poly.entity_id
_entity_poly.type
_entity_poly.pdbx_seq_one_letter_code
_entity_poly.pdbx_strand_id
1 'polypeptide(L)'
;MKYESAGGFRLEAKICVQSIPLKEYRHPEKASHKYVQSIENANFDVRLEVATPHNLPRSWPEHDGELGIAMCVFMDGRLVVALWEPACPSENVSFFVDGITRNCREAFTKEKFIFATLETDDARAEDLSSVDYRRLGDIKVHCHVAVAKGVEVPHADVPAFKRWSDVTTVPEELLKGRAISNQVSVSEPQPLDFTNPSALFNTVASIAKLTFQYRTKRDLEIDGIISPPTPTPSQKDEALPSSAEGLRRSDEEEQNRGGQGGTGLRREKRGVAAAELDEGSDESDGIVVDRNKKRSKRARNSTV
;
A
#
# COMPACT_ATOMS: atom_id res chain seq x y z
N MET A 1 0.63 -13.01 7.07
CA MET A 1 0.75 -13.74 5.79
C MET A 1 1.94 -14.67 5.83
N LYS A 2 1.73 -15.97 5.69
CA LYS A 2 2.81 -16.97 5.59
C LYS A 2 3.08 -17.29 4.12
N TYR A 3 4.35 -17.38 3.75
CA TYR A 3 4.80 -17.71 2.41
C TYR A 3 6.02 -18.64 2.49
N GLU A 4 6.08 -19.63 1.61
CA GLU A 4 7.22 -20.52 1.48
C GLU A 4 7.74 -20.43 0.05
N SER A 5 9.01 -20.07 -0.11
CA SER A 5 9.63 -19.93 -1.42
C SER A 5 10.19 -21.28 -1.89
N ALA A 6 10.38 -21.42 -3.21
CA ALA A 6 11.04 -22.59 -3.79
C ALA A 6 12.48 -22.78 -3.27
N GLY A 7 13.12 -21.71 -2.77
CA GLY A 7 14.43 -21.74 -2.13
C GLY A 7 14.42 -22.18 -0.67
N GLY A 8 13.27 -22.59 -0.12
CA GLY A 8 13.13 -23.03 1.27
C GLY A 8 13.07 -21.88 2.29
N PHE A 9 12.90 -20.64 1.84
CA PHE A 9 12.65 -19.52 2.75
C PHE A 9 11.21 -19.58 3.24
N ARG A 10 11.01 -19.45 4.54
CA ARG A 10 9.67 -19.27 5.12
C ARG A 10 9.56 -17.86 5.64
N LEU A 11 8.58 -17.13 5.14
CA LEU A 11 8.34 -15.72 5.47
C LEU A 11 7.00 -15.58 6.17
N GLU A 12 6.97 -14.77 7.23
CA GLU A 12 5.74 -14.35 7.89
C GLU A 12 5.71 -12.83 8.02
N ALA A 13 4.91 -12.17 7.19
CA ALA A 13 4.66 -10.74 7.29
C ALA A 13 3.37 -10.46 8.06
N LYS A 14 3.34 -9.46 8.93
CA LYS A 14 2.15 -9.04 9.69
C LYS A 14 2.04 -7.53 9.66
N ILE A 15 0.81 -7.03 9.54
CA ILE A 15 0.47 -5.64 9.84
C ILE A 15 -0.12 -5.63 11.25
N CYS A 16 0.45 -4.85 12.15
CA CYS A 16 0.06 -4.82 13.56
C CYS A 16 -0.43 -3.42 13.95
N VAL A 17 -1.40 -3.35 14.85
CA VAL A 17 -1.77 -2.13 15.57
C VAL A 17 -1.48 -2.37 17.03
N GLN A 18 -0.66 -1.50 17.65
CA GLN A 18 -0.23 -1.67 19.05
C GLN A 18 0.40 -3.06 19.32
N SER A 19 1.23 -3.56 18.39
CA SER A 19 1.81 -4.91 18.44
C SER A 19 0.83 -6.09 18.33
N ILE A 20 -0.46 -5.83 18.09
CA ILE A 20 -1.46 -6.88 17.86
C ILE A 20 -1.63 -7.04 16.34
N PRO A 21 -1.38 -8.23 15.77
CA PRO A 21 -1.60 -8.47 14.35
C PRO A 21 -3.06 -8.22 13.97
N LEU A 22 -3.26 -7.42 12.92
CA LEU A 22 -4.59 -7.18 12.37
C LEU A 22 -5.17 -8.47 11.79
N LYS A 23 -6.50 -8.57 11.83
CA LYS A 23 -7.21 -9.69 11.23
C LYS A 23 -7.03 -9.69 9.72
N GLU A 24 -6.47 -10.79 9.21
CA GLU A 24 -6.28 -11.03 7.79
C GLU A 24 -7.48 -11.77 7.19
N TYR A 25 -7.95 -11.31 6.04
CA TYR A 25 -8.98 -11.96 5.23
C TYR A 25 -8.36 -12.39 3.89
N ARG A 26 -8.80 -13.54 3.37
CA ARG A 26 -8.31 -14.05 2.09
C ARG A 26 -9.00 -13.32 0.95
N HIS A 27 -8.23 -12.93 -0.06
CA HIS A 27 -8.81 -12.50 -1.33
C HIS A 27 -9.40 -13.73 -2.05
N PRO A 28 -10.63 -13.66 -2.61
CA PRO A 28 -11.27 -14.81 -3.25
C PRO A 28 -10.50 -15.32 -4.47
N GLU A 29 -9.95 -14.40 -5.26
CA GLU A 29 -9.29 -14.73 -6.54
C GLU A 29 -7.75 -14.73 -6.50
N LYS A 30 -7.12 -14.01 -5.55
CA LYS A 30 -5.67 -13.75 -5.55
C LYS A 30 -5.00 -14.30 -4.29
N ALA A 31 -4.42 -15.50 -4.37
CA ALA A 31 -3.82 -16.18 -3.22
C ALA A 31 -2.64 -15.41 -2.58
N SER A 32 -1.93 -14.58 -3.34
CA SER A 32 -0.82 -13.73 -2.86
C SER A 32 -1.29 -12.40 -2.25
N HIS A 33 -2.59 -12.14 -2.22
CA HIS A 33 -3.18 -10.93 -1.67
C HIS A 33 -3.96 -11.27 -0.41
N LYS A 34 -3.81 -10.41 0.60
CA LYS A 34 -4.62 -10.48 1.80
C LYS A 34 -5.25 -9.14 2.07
N TYR A 35 -6.50 -9.16 2.53
CA TYR A 35 -7.13 -7.98 3.07
C TYR A 35 -6.81 -7.86 4.56
N VAL A 36 -6.59 -6.64 5.03
CA VAL A 36 -6.48 -6.33 6.46
C VAL A 36 -7.47 -5.23 6.80
N GLN A 37 -8.12 -5.35 7.95
CA GLN A 37 -9.04 -4.32 8.42
C GLN A 37 -8.24 -3.15 8.99
N SER A 38 -8.24 -2.00 8.30
CA SER A 38 -7.67 -0.77 8.83
C SER A 38 -8.53 -0.22 9.96
N ILE A 39 -7.87 0.36 10.96
CA ILE A 39 -8.50 1.08 12.06
C ILE A 39 -8.16 2.55 11.87
N GLU A 40 -9.16 3.37 11.64
CA GLU A 40 -9.00 4.80 11.38
C GLU A 40 -8.24 5.50 12.52
N ASN A 41 -7.30 6.36 12.15
CA ASN A 41 -6.38 7.09 13.03
C ASN A 41 -5.50 6.22 13.94
N ALA A 42 -5.42 4.91 13.69
CA ALA A 42 -4.53 4.03 14.45
C ALA A 42 -3.12 4.01 13.86
N ASN A 43 -2.12 4.10 14.75
CA ASN A 43 -0.74 3.81 14.39
C ASN A 43 -0.57 2.32 14.10
N PHE A 44 0.16 2.00 13.05
CA PHE A 44 0.44 0.61 12.69
C PHE A 44 1.93 0.35 12.42
N ASP A 45 2.32 -0.92 12.50
CA ASP A 45 3.66 -1.39 12.20
C ASP A 45 3.63 -2.59 11.25
N VAL A 46 4.68 -2.73 10.45
CA VAL A 46 4.94 -3.84 9.53
C VAL A 46 6.04 -4.70 10.12
N ARG A 47 5.74 -5.97 10.34
CA ARG A 47 6.71 -6.98 10.81
C ARG A 47 6.94 -8.01 9.74
N LEU A 48 8.19 -8.40 9.55
CA LEU A 48 8.55 -9.51 8.66
C LEU A 48 9.51 -10.42 9.38
N GLU A 49 9.14 -11.67 9.56
CA GLU A 49 10.02 -12.73 10.02
C GLU A 49 10.42 -13.60 8.82
N VAL A 50 11.71 -13.83 8.65
CA VAL A 50 12.28 -14.63 7.57
C VAL A 50 13.10 -15.76 8.19
N ALA A 51 12.56 -16.97 8.14
CA ALA A 51 13.31 -18.17 8.46
C ALA A 51 14.16 -18.54 7.24
N THR A 52 15.48 -18.44 7.41
CA THR A 52 16.45 -18.81 6.39
C THR A 52 16.60 -20.33 6.35
N PRO A 53 16.74 -20.95 5.16
CA PRO A 53 17.04 -22.38 5.10
C PRO A 53 18.43 -22.63 5.71
N HIS A 54 18.58 -23.72 6.48
CA HIS A 54 19.86 -24.10 7.10
C HIS A 54 21.02 -24.19 6.10
N ASN A 55 20.70 -24.57 4.86
CA ASN A 55 21.62 -24.54 3.73
C ASN A 55 21.13 -23.49 2.75
N LEU A 56 21.63 -22.25 2.89
CA LEU A 56 21.52 -21.29 1.80
C LEU A 56 22.07 -21.97 0.54
N PRO A 57 21.38 -21.89 -0.61
CA PRO A 57 21.79 -22.61 -1.81
C PRO A 57 23.25 -22.28 -2.12
N ARG A 58 24.12 -23.30 -2.19
CA ARG A 58 25.53 -23.14 -2.61
C ARG A 58 25.67 -22.48 -3.99
N SER A 59 24.59 -22.48 -4.78
CA SER A 59 24.51 -21.86 -6.10
C SER A 59 24.33 -20.35 -6.07
N TRP A 60 24.50 -19.69 -4.93
CA TRP A 60 24.48 -18.23 -4.89
C TRP A 60 25.74 -17.70 -5.57
N PRO A 61 25.62 -16.63 -6.38
CA PRO A 61 26.78 -16.12 -7.09
C PRO A 61 27.85 -15.72 -6.07
N GLU A 62 29.10 -16.07 -6.34
CA GLU A 62 30.23 -15.55 -5.58
C GLU A 62 30.19 -14.03 -5.66
N HIS A 63 29.81 -13.39 -4.56
CA HIS A 63 29.74 -11.94 -4.44
C HIS A 63 30.80 -11.49 -3.43
N ASP A 64 31.57 -10.46 -3.79
CA ASP A 64 32.63 -9.88 -2.95
C ASP A 64 32.09 -9.04 -1.76
N GLY A 65 30.98 -9.43 -1.15
CA GLY A 65 30.35 -8.67 -0.07
C GLY A 65 29.51 -9.52 0.87
N GLU A 66 29.14 -8.92 2.00
CA GLU A 66 28.29 -9.57 2.98
C GLU A 66 26.88 -9.74 2.43
N LEU A 67 26.45 -10.99 2.31
CA LEU A 67 25.11 -11.36 1.88
C LEU A 67 24.13 -11.16 3.03
N GLY A 68 22.95 -10.67 2.68
CA GLY A 68 21.88 -10.46 3.63
C GLY A 68 20.51 -10.52 3.02
N ILE A 69 19.52 -10.31 3.88
CA ILE A 69 18.13 -10.19 3.50
C ILE A 69 17.78 -8.70 3.53
N ALA A 70 17.14 -8.24 2.46
CA ALA A 70 16.59 -6.89 2.39
C ALA A 70 15.06 -6.94 2.40
N MET A 71 14.45 -6.03 3.14
CA MET A 71 13.02 -5.78 3.13
C MET A 71 12.75 -4.39 2.58
N CYS A 72 11.92 -4.30 1.55
CA CYS A 72 11.40 -3.05 1.01
C CYS A 72 9.90 -2.98 1.28
N VAL A 73 9.46 -1.95 1.99
CA VAL A 73 8.04 -1.70 2.27
C VAL A 73 7.57 -0.58 1.36
N PHE A 74 6.53 -0.89 0.59
CA PHE A 74 5.81 0.07 -0.23
C PHE A 74 4.43 0.27 0.36
N MET A 75 3.98 1.50 0.38
CA MET A 75 2.62 1.87 0.79
C MET A 75 2.07 2.72 -0.35
N ASP A 76 0.82 2.50 -0.74
CA ASP A 76 0.14 3.25 -1.80
C ASP A 76 0.99 3.42 -3.07
N GLY A 77 1.76 2.37 -3.37
CA GLY A 77 2.66 2.30 -4.52
C GLY A 77 4.03 2.96 -4.39
N ARG A 78 4.32 3.61 -3.25
CA ARG A 78 5.57 4.33 -3.00
C ARG A 78 6.45 3.56 -2.03
N LEU A 79 7.75 3.48 -2.32
CA LEU A 79 8.74 2.93 -1.39
C LEU A 79 8.87 3.87 -0.18
N VAL A 80 8.55 3.38 1.02
CA VAL A 80 8.65 4.17 2.26
C VAL A 80 9.89 3.84 3.07
N VAL A 81 10.26 2.56 3.12
CA VAL A 81 11.39 2.07 3.93
C VAL A 81 12.05 0.91 3.21
N ALA A 82 13.39 0.88 3.24
CA ALA A 82 14.21 -0.22 2.82
C ALA A 82 15.19 -0.56 3.94
N LEU A 83 15.14 -1.79 4.46
CA LEU A 83 16.03 -2.29 5.50
C LEU A 83 16.84 -3.46 4.96
N TRP A 84 18.02 -3.67 5.53
CA TRP A 84 18.87 -4.81 5.25
C TRP A 84 19.46 -5.34 6.54
N GLU A 85 19.49 -6.66 6.65
CA GLU A 85 20.10 -7.38 7.76
C GLU A 85 21.03 -8.45 7.18
N PRO A 86 22.24 -8.62 7.74
CA PRO A 86 23.14 -9.68 7.32
C PRO A 86 22.49 -11.05 7.55
N ALA A 87 22.64 -11.95 6.59
CA ALA A 87 22.05 -13.28 6.68
C ALA A 87 22.95 -14.15 7.53
N CYS A 88 22.59 -14.36 8.79
CA CYS A 88 23.26 -15.35 9.63
C CYS A 88 22.69 -16.75 9.31
N PRO A 89 23.53 -17.73 8.90
CA PRO A 89 23.07 -19.09 8.73
C PRO A 89 22.48 -19.58 10.06
N SER A 90 21.28 -20.16 10.03
CA SER A 90 20.56 -20.73 11.18
C SER A 90 19.78 -19.77 12.09
N GLU A 91 19.75 -18.47 11.79
CA GLU A 91 18.90 -17.53 12.54
C GLU A 91 17.74 -17.01 11.68
N ASN A 92 16.63 -16.74 12.37
CA ASN A 92 15.51 -16.03 11.77
C ASN A 92 15.87 -14.55 11.71
N VAL A 93 15.73 -13.95 10.54
CA VAL A 93 15.88 -12.50 10.37
C VAL A 93 14.52 -11.86 10.62
N SER A 94 14.45 -10.92 11.56
CA SER A 94 13.22 -10.19 11.86
C SER A 94 13.39 -8.72 11.52
N PHE A 95 12.47 -8.19 10.72
CA PHE A 95 12.35 -6.77 10.45
C PHE A 95 11.14 -6.19 11.16
N PHE A 96 11.30 -4.96 11.64
CA PHE A 96 10.25 -4.18 12.28
C PHE A 96 10.28 -2.75 11.74
N VAL A 97 9.15 -2.29 11.20
CA VAL A 97 9.00 -0.93 10.66
C VAL A 97 7.67 -0.35 11.09
N ASP A 98 7.71 0.66 11.94
CA ASP A 98 6.56 1.40 12.49
C ASP A 98 6.53 2.87 12.05
N GLY A 99 7.45 3.29 11.18
CA GLY A 99 7.49 4.65 10.66
C GLY A 99 8.69 4.93 9.76
N ILE A 100 8.78 6.19 9.33
CA ILE A 100 9.88 6.72 8.53
C ILE A 100 10.84 7.46 9.48
N THR A 101 12.12 7.11 9.43
CA THR A 101 13.16 7.85 10.16
C THR A 101 13.79 8.88 9.22
N ARG A 102 13.91 10.12 9.68
CA ARG A 102 14.54 11.22 8.94
C ARG A 102 15.70 11.78 9.74
N ASN A 103 16.74 12.21 9.02
CA ASN A 103 17.80 13.04 9.58
C ASN A 103 17.47 14.51 9.33
N CYS A 104 17.11 15.24 10.38
CA CYS A 104 16.79 16.65 10.33
C CYS A 104 17.91 17.46 10.97
N ARG A 105 19.07 17.60 10.29
CA ARG A 105 20.29 18.39 10.63
C ARG A 105 20.82 18.33 12.08
N GLU A 106 19.98 18.62 13.06
CA GLU A 106 20.25 18.67 14.50
C GLU A 106 19.74 17.41 15.24
N ALA A 107 18.75 16.70 14.70
CA ALA A 107 18.19 15.51 15.34
C ALA A 107 17.64 14.51 14.32
N PHE A 108 17.60 13.25 14.73
CA PHE A 108 16.80 12.26 14.03
C PHE A 108 15.36 12.35 14.51
N THR A 109 14.42 12.23 13.58
CA THR A 109 13.00 12.23 13.88
C THR A 109 12.33 11.02 13.26
N LYS A 110 11.27 10.54 13.88
CA LYS A 110 10.47 9.42 13.39
C LYS A 110 9.01 9.84 13.23
N GLU A 111 8.47 9.61 12.04
CA GLU A 111 7.05 9.81 11.73
C GLU A 111 6.39 8.43 11.63
N LYS A 112 5.49 8.09 12.54
CA LYS A 112 4.85 6.76 12.62
C LYS A 112 3.80 6.59 11.53
N PHE A 113 3.60 5.37 11.04
CA PHE A 113 2.54 5.12 10.06
C PHE A 113 1.16 5.16 10.72
N ILE A 114 0.20 5.81 10.06
CA ILE A 114 -1.19 5.94 10.51
C ILE A 114 -2.12 5.56 9.36
N PHE A 115 -3.21 4.86 9.65
CA PHE A 115 -4.34 4.77 8.71
C PHE A 115 -5.20 6.02 8.83
N ALA A 116 -5.03 6.99 7.93
CA ALA A 116 -5.80 8.23 7.92
C ALA A 116 -7.04 8.09 7.01
N THR A 117 -8.04 8.93 7.23
CA THR A 117 -9.16 9.10 6.31
C THR A 117 -8.63 9.59 4.96
N LEU A 118 -9.15 9.02 3.88
CA LEU A 118 -8.87 9.48 2.52
C LEU A 118 -9.72 10.72 2.24
N GLU A 119 -9.08 11.86 1.99
CA GLU A 119 -9.80 13.06 1.57
C GLU A 119 -10.00 13.01 0.04
N THR A 120 -11.22 13.30 -0.38
CA THR A 120 -11.60 13.33 -1.79
C THR A 120 -12.01 14.72 -2.22
N ASP A 121 -11.80 15.04 -3.49
CA ASP A 121 -12.31 16.24 -4.13
C ASP A 121 -13.00 15.94 -5.46
N ASP A 122 -13.81 16.91 -5.90
CA ASP A 122 -14.42 16.95 -7.22
C ASP A 122 -13.48 17.55 -8.28
N ALA A 123 -12.19 17.70 -7.97
CA ALA A 123 -11.23 18.28 -8.89
C ALA A 123 -11.02 17.34 -10.09
N ARG A 124 -10.82 17.92 -11.27
CA ARG A 124 -10.53 17.12 -12.47
C ARG A 124 -9.14 16.51 -12.35
N ALA A 125 -9.03 15.23 -12.71
CA ALA A 125 -7.78 14.46 -12.66
C ALA A 125 -6.70 14.88 -13.68
N GLU A 126 -6.77 16.08 -14.25
CA GLU A 126 -5.98 16.50 -15.41
C GLU A 126 -4.46 16.51 -15.16
N ASP A 127 -4.02 16.61 -13.89
CA ASP A 127 -2.59 16.66 -13.50
C ASP A 127 -2.07 15.40 -12.79
N LEU A 128 -2.92 14.38 -12.61
CA LEU A 128 -2.62 13.24 -11.76
C LEU A 128 -2.44 11.96 -12.57
N SER A 129 -1.28 11.32 -12.45
CA SER A 129 -1.01 10.07 -13.16
C SER A 129 -1.93 8.97 -12.60
N SER A 130 -2.77 8.40 -13.46
CA SER A 130 -3.69 7.30 -13.06
C SER A 130 -2.96 6.08 -12.51
N VAL A 131 -1.65 5.96 -12.77
CA VAL A 131 -0.79 4.86 -12.30
C VAL A 131 -0.57 4.95 -10.79
N ASP A 132 -0.41 6.16 -10.24
CA ASP A 132 -0.10 6.35 -8.82
C ASP A 132 -1.25 5.86 -7.92
N TYR A 133 -2.50 6.09 -8.34
CA TYR A 133 -3.68 5.76 -7.53
C TYR A 133 -4.11 4.31 -7.61
N ARG A 134 -3.71 3.56 -8.64
CA ARG A 134 -4.04 2.12 -8.74
C ARG A 134 -3.52 1.32 -7.54
N ARG A 135 -2.42 1.78 -6.94
CA ARG A 135 -1.79 1.15 -5.79
C ARG A 135 -2.29 1.71 -4.45
N LEU A 136 -3.16 2.73 -4.45
CA LEU A 136 -3.80 3.25 -3.23
C LEU A 136 -4.55 2.12 -2.50
N GLY A 137 -4.43 2.04 -1.18
CA GLY A 137 -5.02 0.98 -0.39
C GLY A 137 -4.15 -0.28 -0.28
N ASP A 138 -2.90 -0.26 -0.77
CA ASP A 138 -2.00 -1.41 -0.75
C ASP A 138 -0.75 -1.14 0.10
N ILE A 139 -0.39 -2.10 0.95
CA ILE A 139 0.91 -2.22 1.60
C ILE A 139 1.62 -3.43 0.97
N LYS A 140 2.69 -3.20 0.20
CA LYS A 140 3.50 -4.27 -0.40
C LYS A 140 4.80 -4.44 0.39
N VAL A 141 5.12 -5.67 0.75
CA VAL A 141 6.38 -6.04 1.38
C VAL A 141 7.16 -6.90 0.38
N HIS A 142 8.25 -6.36 -0.14
CA HIS A 142 9.16 -7.10 -0.98
C HIS A 142 10.35 -7.56 -0.14
N CYS A 143 10.64 -8.86 -0.23
CA CYS A 143 11.79 -9.47 0.43
C CYS A 143 12.78 -9.93 -0.63
N HIS A 144 14.04 -9.54 -0.46
CA HIS A 144 15.12 -9.78 -1.41
C HIS A 144 16.32 -10.40 -0.72
N VAL A 145 17.09 -11.15 -1.49
CA VAL A 145 18.50 -11.37 -1.23
C VAL A 145 19.24 -10.12 -1.68
N ALA A 146 20.16 -9.63 -0.87
CA ALA A 146 20.95 -8.46 -1.21
C ALA A 146 22.38 -8.56 -0.68
N VAL A 147 23.29 -7.83 -1.32
CA VAL A 147 24.69 -7.71 -0.91
C VAL A 147 24.92 -6.31 -0.36
N ALA A 148 25.55 -6.21 0.81
CA ALA A 148 25.96 -4.94 1.37
C ALA A 148 26.93 -4.23 0.43
N LYS A 149 26.68 -2.96 0.14
CA LYS A 149 27.53 -2.11 -0.71
C LYS A 149 28.58 -1.34 0.10
N GLY A 150 28.70 -1.63 1.39
CA GLY A 150 29.51 -0.90 2.36
C GLY A 150 28.66 -0.08 3.34
N VAL A 151 29.32 0.50 4.33
CA VAL A 151 28.71 1.43 5.31
C VAL A 151 28.84 2.84 4.75
N GLU A 152 27.75 3.47 4.32
CA GLU A 152 27.78 4.92 4.06
C GLU A 152 27.38 5.68 5.33
N VAL A 153 28.26 6.63 5.67
CA VAL A 153 28.11 7.69 6.69
C VAL A 153 27.27 8.84 6.10
N PRO A 154 27.02 9.92 6.86
CA PRO A 154 25.72 10.34 7.36
C PRO A 154 24.72 10.82 6.29
N HIS A 155 23.43 10.54 6.52
CA HIS A 155 22.21 10.81 5.72
C HIS A 155 21.98 12.22 5.12
N ALA A 156 22.96 13.13 5.10
CA ALA A 156 22.77 14.52 4.66
C ALA A 156 22.39 14.67 3.17
N ASP A 157 22.71 13.70 2.31
CA ASP A 157 22.56 13.80 0.86
C ASP A 157 21.67 12.71 0.20
N VAL A 158 21.00 11.87 0.99
CA VAL A 158 19.99 10.96 0.40
C VAL A 158 18.82 11.85 -0.05
N PRO A 159 18.48 11.89 -1.35
CA PRO A 159 17.40 12.73 -1.84
C PRO A 159 16.17 12.43 -1.01
N ALA A 160 15.64 13.48 -0.35
CA ALA A 160 14.51 13.34 0.55
C ALA A 160 13.42 12.57 -0.20
N PHE A 161 13.08 11.38 0.28
CA PHE A 161 11.92 10.65 -0.23
C PHE A 161 10.76 11.65 -0.29
N LYS A 162 10.21 11.84 -1.50
CA LYS A 162 9.16 12.83 -1.75
C LYS A 162 8.10 12.66 -0.66
N ARG A 163 7.76 13.76 0.02
CA ARG A 163 7.04 13.70 1.28
C ARG A 163 5.72 12.96 1.03
N TRP A 164 5.46 11.96 1.87
CA TRP A 164 4.23 11.19 1.79
C TRP A 164 2.99 12.11 1.80
N SER A 165 3.05 13.19 2.58
CA SER A 165 2.04 14.23 2.77
C SER A 165 1.64 15.02 1.53
N ASP A 166 2.31 14.85 0.38
CA ASP A 166 2.04 15.67 -0.81
C ASP A 166 0.79 15.20 -1.58
N VAL A 167 0.18 14.07 -1.20
CA VAL A 167 -1.12 13.63 -1.72
C VAL A 167 -2.17 13.90 -0.65
N THR A 168 -2.66 15.14 -0.58
CA THR A 168 -3.71 15.48 0.38
C THR A 168 -5.08 15.06 -0.10
N THR A 169 -5.33 15.06 -1.42
CA THR A 169 -6.69 14.93 -1.94
C THR A 169 -6.71 14.10 -3.22
N VAL A 170 -7.66 13.16 -3.30
CA VAL A 170 -7.81 12.22 -4.42
C VAL A 170 -9.12 12.49 -5.15
N PRO A 171 -9.10 12.73 -6.47
CA PRO A 171 -10.32 12.90 -7.25
C PRO A 171 -11.24 11.70 -7.12
N GLU A 172 -12.52 11.93 -6.80
CA GLU A 172 -13.52 10.86 -6.65
C GLU A 172 -13.63 9.99 -7.91
N GLU A 173 -13.38 10.58 -9.09
CA GLU A 173 -13.38 9.88 -10.36
C GLU A 173 -12.38 8.71 -10.41
N LEU A 174 -11.23 8.84 -9.74
CA LEU A 174 -10.19 7.81 -9.68
C LEU A 174 -10.51 6.68 -8.70
N LEU A 175 -11.47 6.89 -7.81
CA LEU A 175 -11.93 5.92 -6.82
C LEU A 175 -13.18 5.16 -7.29
N LYS A 176 -13.79 5.54 -8.42
CA LYS A 176 -14.98 4.87 -8.95
C LYS A 176 -14.76 3.36 -9.09
N GLY A 177 -15.63 2.59 -8.42
CA GLY A 177 -15.58 1.13 -8.41
C GLY A 177 -14.61 0.52 -7.41
N ARG A 178 -13.99 1.31 -6.52
CA ARG A 178 -13.12 0.84 -5.44
C ARG A 178 -13.67 1.30 -4.10
N ALA A 179 -13.94 0.37 -3.18
CA ALA A 179 -14.29 0.73 -1.81
C ALA A 179 -13.00 1.06 -1.05
N ILE A 180 -12.57 2.32 -1.05
CA ILE A 180 -11.40 2.79 -0.30
C ILE A 180 -11.75 4.10 0.38
N SER A 181 -11.79 4.07 1.71
CA SER A 181 -12.06 5.24 2.56
C SER A 181 -10.86 5.69 3.39
N ASN A 182 -9.78 4.90 3.42
CA ASN A 182 -8.55 5.22 4.14
C ASN A 182 -7.34 5.31 3.21
N GLN A 183 -6.37 6.13 3.60
CA GLN A 183 -5.01 6.15 3.08
C GLN A 183 -3.99 5.88 4.19
N VAL A 184 -2.77 5.50 3.82
CA VAL A 184 -1.68 5.61 4.79
C VAL A 184 -1.31 7.09 4.91
N SER A 185 -0.94 7.52 6.11
CA SER A 185 -0.30 8.80 6.38
C SER A 185 0.81 8.59 7.40
N VAL A 186 1.52 9.66 7.74
CA VAL A 186 2.56 9.64 8.77
C VAL A 186 2.21 10.62 9.90
N SER A 187 2.56 10.26 11.13
CA SER A 187 2.35 11.09 12.30
C SER A 187 3.22 12.34 12.27
N GLU A 188 2.97 13.25 13.21
CA GLU A 188 3.93 14.31 13.50
C GLU A 188 5.33 13.73 13.83
N PRO A 189 6.43 14.38 13.40
CA PRO A 189 7.77 13.92 13.69
C PRO A 189 8.07 13.92 15.20
N GLN A 190 8.50 12.77 15.72
CA GLN A 190 8.95 12.61 17.10
C GLN A 190 10.48 12.51 17.14
N PRO A 191 11.19 13.23 18.04
CA PRO A 191 12.64 13.12 18.15
C PRO A 191 13.05 11.69 18.54
N LEU A 192 14.20 11.26 18.03
CA LEU A 192 14.75 9.92 18.23
C LEU A 192 16.14 10.02 18.87
N ASP A 193 16.33 9.38 20.02
CA ASP A 193 17.58 9.46 20.79
C ASP A 193 18.74 8.70 20.14
N PHE A 194 18.43 7.71 19.30
CA PHE A 194 19.42 6.89 18.61
C PHE A 194 18.92 6.50 17.23
N THR A 195 19.84 6.29 16.30
CA THR A 195 19.52 5.67 15.01
C THR A 195 20.40 4.47 14.76
N ASN A 196 19.77 3.42 14.23
CA ASN A 196 20.53 2.35 13.63
C ASN A 196 21.08 2.83 12.28
N PRO A 197 22.37 2.62 12.00
CA PRO A 197 22.91 2.92 10.69
C PRO A 197 22.15 2.09 9.65
N SER A 198 21.66 2.74 8.60
CA SER A 198 21.07 2.04 7.46
C SER A 198 22.20 1.61 6.52
N ALA A 199 22.31 0.32 6.26
CA ALA A 199 23.25 -0.19 5.27
C ALA A 199 22.71 0.07 3.85
N LEU A 200 23.59 0.48 2.93
CA LEU A 200 23.28 0.44 1.52
C LEU A 200 23.47 -0.97 1.00
N PHE A 201 22.56 -1.41 0.15
CA PHE A 201 22.60 -2.75 -0.44
C PHE A 201 22.22 -2.74 -1.91
N ASN A 202 22.67 -3.76 -2.64
CA ASN A 202 22.17 -4.06 -3.98
C ASN A 202 21.33 -5.32 -3.91
N THR A 203 20.10 -5.27 -4.43
CA THR A 203 19.25 -6.46 -4.57
C THR A 203 19.86 -7.41 -5.59
N VAL A 204 20.03 -8.67 -5.20
CA VAL A 204 20.53 -9.76 -6.05
C VAL A 204 19.38 -10.58 -6.61
N ALA A 205 18.45 -11.00 -5.73
CA ALA A 205 17.33 -11.86 -6.11
C ALA A 205 16.08 -11.52 -5.30
N SER A 206 14.89 -11.69 -5.90
CA SER A 206 13.61 -11.56 -5.20
C SER A 206 13.25 -12.88 -4.51
N ILE A 207 12.92 -12.83 -3.23
CA ILE A 207 12.47 -13.99 -2.44
C ILE A 207 10.94 -14.06 -2.47
N ALA A 208 10.27 -12.96 -2.13
CA ALA A 208 8.81 -12.90 -2.05
C ALA A 208 8.30 -11.47 -2.25
N LYS A 209 7.09 -11.35 -2.80
CA LYS A 209 6.29 -10.12 -2.81
C LYS A 209 4.97 -10.42 -2.12
N LEU A 210 4.70 -9.73 -1.03
CA LEU A 210 3.49 -9.91 -0.22
C LEU A 210 2.66 -8.63 -0.29
N THR A 211 1.39 -8.73 -0.65
CA THR A 211 0.51 -7.57 -0.80
C THR A 211 -0.63 -7.64 0.22
N PHE A 212 -0.74 -6.61 1.05
CA PHE A 212 -1.84 -6.40 1.97
C PHE A 212 -2.71 -5.25 1.48
N GLN A 213 -3.97 -5.52 1.22
CA GLN A 213 -4.96 -4.50 0.88
C GLN A 213 -5.66 -4.06 2.15
N TYR A 214 -5.39 -2.86 2.61
CA TYR A 214 -6.02 -2.35 3.84
C TYR A 214 -7.33 -1.65 3.50
N ARG A 215 -8.37 -1.98 4.25
CA ARG A 215 -9.74 -1.50 4.02
C ARG A 215 -10.43 -1.29 5.35
N THR A 216 -11.30 -0.29 5.45
CA THR A 216 -12.15 -0.18 6.64
C THR A 216 -13.09 -1.38 6.71
N LYS A 217 -13.70 -1.60 7.88
CA LYS A 217 -14.69 -2.67 8.02
C LYS A 217 -15.83 -2.51 7.00
N ARG A 218 -16.31 -1.28 6.81
CA ARG A 218 -17.37 -0.95 5.86
C ARG A 218 -16.94 -1.24 4.42
N ASP A 219 -15.71 -0.88 4.05
CA ASP A 219 -15.19 -1.16 2.71
C ASP A 219 -15.07 -2.67 2.46
N LEU A 220 -14.64 -3.45 3.46
CA LEU A 220 -14.61 -4.91 3.37
C LEU A 220 -16.01 -5.54 3.21
N GLU A 221 -17.05 -4.93 3.79
CA GLU A 221 -18.44 -5.35 3.61
C GLU A 221 -18.93 -5.03 2.19
N ILE A 222 -18.59 -3.84 1.67
CA ILE A 222 -18.93 -3.42 0.29
C ILE A 222 -18.25 -4.33 -0.73
N ASP A 223 -16.97 -4.66 -0.53
CA ASP A 223 -16.20 -5.57 -1.39
C ASP A 223 -16.65 -7.05 -1.23
N GLY A 224 -17.58 -7.35 -0.30
CA GLY A 224 -18.07 -8.70 -0.05
C GLY A 224 -17.04 -9.65 0.57
N ILE A 225 -15.93 -9.11 1.11
CA ILE A 225 -14.88 -9.88 1.79
C ILE A 225 -15.35 -10.35 3.17
N ILE A 226 -16.18 -9.54 3.84
CA ILE A 226 -16.85 -9.91 5.08
C ILE A 226 -18.36 -9.77 4.91
N SER A 227 -19.12 -10.68 5.53
CA SER A 227 -20.58 -10.57 5.51
C SER A 227 -21.02 -9.31 6.27
N PRO A 228 -21.95 -8.51 5.71
CA PRO A 228 -22.50 -7.38 6.44
C PRO A 228 -23.18 -7.90 7.71
N PRO A 229 -23.23 -7.08 8.78
CA PRO A 229 -23.96 -7.46 9.97
C PRO A 229 -25.39 -7.80 9.57
N THR A 230 -25.87 -8.98 10.00
CA THR A 230 -27.28 -9.35 9.81
C THR A 230 -28.11 -8.21 10.38
N PRO A 231 -29.01 -7.59 9.59
CA PRO A 231 -29.82 -6.51 10.10
C PRO A 231 -30.50 -7.03 11.35
N THR A 232 -30.15 -6.48 12.51
CA THR A 232 -30.83 -6.84 13.75
C THR A 232 -32.28 -6.50 13.46
N PRO A 233 -33.21 -7.46 13.55
CA PRO A 233 -34.60 -7.21 13.21
C PRO A 233 -34.99 -6.01 14.05
N SER A 234 -35.15 -4.86 13.40
CA SER A 234 -35.58 -3.63 14.05
C SER A 234 -36.77 -4.08 14.86
N GLN A 235 -36.67 -3.95 16.20
CA GLN A 235 -37.82 -4.19 17.05
C GLN A 235 -38.91 -3.36 16.41
N LYS A 236 -39.86 -4.05 15.76
CA LYS A 236 -41.04 -3.41 15.21
C LYS A 236 -41.60 -2.68 16.41
N ASP A 237 -41.48 -1.36 16.40
CA ASP A 237 -42.21 -0.51 17.31
C ASP A 237 -43.60 -1.10 17.38
N GLU A 238 -43.99 -1.51 18.58
CA GLU A 238 -45.33 -1.97 18.87
C GLU A 238 -46.27 -0.98 18.20
N ALA A 239 -47.00 -1.48 17.21
CA ALA A 239 -47.96 -0.70 16.48
C ALA A 239 -48.89 -0.03 17.49
N LEU A 240 -48.73 1.28 17.67
CA LEU A 240 -49.78 2.11 18.23
C LEU A 240 -51.00 1.91 17.32
N PRO A 241 -52.14 1.44 17.85
CA PRO A 241 -53.31 1.18 17.04
C PRO A 241 -53.90 2.50 16.51
N SER A 242 -54.04 2.54 15.19
CA SER A 242 -54.99 3.33 14.40
C SER A 242 -55.31 4.78 14.81
N SER A 243 -54.82 5.72 14.02
CA SER A 243 -55.59 6.91 13.63
C SER A 243 -55.71 6.90 12.11
N ALA A 244 -56.81 6.34 11.63
CA ALA A 244 -57.08 6.07 10.21
C ALA A 244 -57.71 7.25 9.46
N GLU A 245 -57.35 8.50 9.75
CA GLU A 245 -58.02 9.69 9.17
C GLU A 245 -57.12 10.70 8.43
N GLY A 246 -55.81 10.48 8.33
CA GLY A 246 -54.89 11.47 7.76
C GLY A 246 -54.58 11.39 6.26
N LEU A 247 -54.72 10.23 5.61
CA LEU A 247 -54.01 9.93 4.35
C LEU A 247 -54.83 10.03 3.04
N ARG A 248 -56.00 10.66 3.05
CA ARG A 248 -56.82 10.83 1.82
C ARG A 248 -56.61 12.15 1.07
N ARG A 249 -55.60 12.96 1.41
CA ARG A 249 -55.43 14.30 0.81
C ARG A 249 -54.13 14.55 0.06
N SER A 250 -53.21 13.59 -0.02
CA SER A 250 -51.91 13.81 -0.67
C SER A 250 -51.75 13.16 -2.05
N ASP A 251 -52.67 12.28 -2.45
CA ASP A 251 -52.59 11.61 -3.76
C ASP A 251 -53.28 12.38 -4.91
N GLU A 252 -54.07 13.43 -4.62
CA GLU A 252 -54.75 14.23 -5.66
C GLU A 252 -53.92 15.41 -6.20
N GLU A 253 -52.82 15.82 -5.54
CA GLU A 253 -51.99 16.95 -6.02
C GLU A 253 -50.85 16.55 -6.97
N GLU A 254 -50.37 15.29 -6.95
CA GLU A 254 -49.29 14.85 -7.86
C GLU A 254 -49.78 14.42 -9.25
N GLN A 255 -51.05 14.08 -9.42
CA GLN A 255 -51.59 13.68 -10.74
C GLN A 255 -51.85 14.86 -11.70
N ASN A 256 -51.83 16.11 -11.23
CA ASN A 256 -52.23 17.27 -12.05
C ASN A 256 -51.06 18.15 -12.55
N ARG A 257 -49.80 17.72 -12.39
CA ARG A 257 -48.61 18.53 -12.78
C ARG A 257 -47.61 17.89 -13.75
N GLY A 258 -47.80 16.64 -14.21
CA GLY A 258 -46.75 15.91 -14.94
C GLY A 258 -46.92 15.68 -16.44
N GLY A 259 -47.99 16.19 -17.06
CA GLY A 259 -48.28 15.93 -18.48
C GLY A 259 -47.72 17.00 -19.41
N GLN A 260 -46.46 16.88 -19.85
CA GLN A 260 -45.99 17.26 -21.19
C GLN A 260 -44.46 17.17 -21.32
N GLY A 261 -43.99 16.35 -22.26
CA GLY A 261 -42.76 16.64 -23.00
C GLY A 261 -41.70 15.53 -23.00
N GLY A 262 -41.47 14.94 -24.18
CA GLY A 262 -40.11 14.51 -24.53
C GLY A 262 -39.91 13.03 -24.83
N THR A 263 -40.61 12.50 -25.84
CA THR A 263 -40.18 11.31 -26.57
C THR A 263 -38.78 11.52 -27.19
N GLY A 264 -37.84 10.63 -26.88
CA GLY A 264 -36.48 10.68 -27.44
C GLY A 264 -35.69 9.38 -27.22
N LEU A 265 -36.31 8.21 -27.41
CA LEU A 265 -35.57 6.94 -27.44
C LEU A 265 -34.72 6.86 -28.72
N ARG A 266 -33.44 7.19 -28.61
CA ARG A 266 -32.39 6.79 -29.57
C ARG A 266 -31.60 5.63 -28.96
N ARG A 267 -32.01 4.42 -29.31
CA ARG A 267 -31.40 3.14 -28.90
C ARG A 267 -30.18 2.87 -29.79
N GLU A 268 -28.98 3.26 -29.36
CA GLU A 268 -27.74 2.88 -30.04
C GLU A 268 -27.25 1.49 -29.59
N LYS A 269 -27.24 0.60 -30.59
CA LYS A 269 -26.27 -0.46 -30.91
C LYS A 269 -25.43 -1.06 -29.76
N ARG A 270 -25.78 -2.29 -29.37
CA ARG A 270 -24.86 -3.28 -28.79
C ARG A 270 -23.69 -3.51 -29.74
N GLY A 271 -22.50 -3.11 -29.34
CA GLY A 271 -21.23 -3.71 -29.75
C GLY A 271 -20.70 -4.53 -28.59
N VAL A 272 -20.87 -5.85 -28.64
CA VAL A 272 -20.14 -6.78 -27.77
C VAL A 272 -18.74 -6.88 -28.36
N ALA A 273 -17.80 -6.15 -27.78
CA ALA A 273 -16.38 -6.43 -27.93
C ALA A 273 -15.95 -7.10 -26.62
N ALA A 274 -15.71 -8.40 -26.68
CA ALA A 274 -14.94 -9.11 -25.68
C ALA A 274 -13.53 -8.52 -25.71
N ALA A 275 -13.24 -7.62 -24.77
CA ALA A 275 -11.88 -7.29 -24.41
C ALA A 275 -11.41 -8.42 -23.50
N GLU A 276 -10.66 -9.36 -24.08
CA GLU A 276 -9.69 -10.13 -23.31
C GLU A 276 -8.78 -9.11 -22.61
N LEU A 277 -8.97 -8.97 -21.29
CA LEU A 277 -7.99 -8.30 -20.45
C LEU A 277 -6.80 -9.23 -20.35
N ASP A 278 -5.92 -9.10 -21.34
CA ASP A 278 -4.50 -9.42 -21.23
C ASP A 278 -3.97 -8.59 -20.06
N GLU A 279 -3.96 -9.18 -18.85
CA GLU A 279 -3.22 -8.66 -17.71
C GLU A 279 -1.73 -8.74 -18.08
N GLY A 280 -1.29 -7.71 -18.81
CA GLY A 280 0.09 -7.45 -19.16
C GLY A 280 0.95 -7.57 -17.92
N SER A 281 1.63 -8.70 -17.83
CA SER A 281 2.73 -8.99 -16.93
C SER A 281 3.89 -8.07 -17.27
N ASP A 282 3.80 -6.81 -16.86
CA ASP A 282 4.89 -5.84 -16.97
C ASP A 282 4.99 -4.98 -15.72
N GLU A 283 5.40 -5.58 -14.61
CA GLU A 283 6.01 -4.86 -13.47
C GLU A 283 7.45 -5.34 -13.31
N SER A 284 8.25 -5.13 -14.36
CA SER A 284 9.66 -4.84 -14.20
C SER A 284 9.80 -3.41 -13.63
N ASP A 285 9.38 -3.22 -12.37
CA ASP A 285 9.90 -2.14 -11.52
C ASP A 285 11.37 -2.48 -11.23
N GLY A 286 12.20 -2.40 -12.26
CA GLY A 286 13.64 -2.32 -12.12
C GLY A 286 13.90 -1.05 -11.35
N ILE A 287 14.26 -1.18 -10.07
CA ILE A 287 14.82 -0.08 -9.29
C ILE A 287 16.04 0.41 -10.07
N VAL A 288 15.86 1.48 -10.85
CA VAL A 288 16.97 2.19 -11.49
C VAL A 288 17.68 2.90 -10.36
N VAL A 289 18.63 2.21 -9.74
CA VAL A 289 19.69 2.88 -8.99
C VAL A 289 20.41 3.72 -10.02
N ASP A 290 20.12 5.01 -10.03
CA ASP A 290 20.67 5.98 -10.96
C ASP A 290 22.20 5.96 -10.83
N ARG A 291 22.86 5.16 -11.69
CA ARG A 291 24.31 5.13 -11.83
C ARG A 291 24.68 6.39 -12.58
N ASN A 292 24.64 7.51 -11.87
CA ASN A 292 25.06 8.80 -12.35
C ASN A 292 26.58 8.72 -12.61
N LYS A 293 26.94 8.21 -13.80
CA LYS A 293 28.31 8.20 -14.33
C LYS A 293 28.67 9.66 -14.56
N LYS A 294 29.29 10.28 -13.54
CA LYS A 294 30.13 11.47 -13.73
C LYS A 294 31.19 11.13 -14.78
N ARG A 295 30.89 11.46 -16.04
CA ARG A 295 31.85 11.55 -17.13
C ARG A 295 32.79 12.70 -16.77
N SER A 296 33.86 12.38 -16.04
CA SER A 296 35.00 13.27 -15.84
C SER A 296 35.58 13.61 -17.20
N LYS A 297 35.26 14.80 -17.72
CA LYS A 297 35.94 15.39 -18.87
C LYS A 297 37.35 15.74 -18.42
N ARG A 298 38.29 14.83 -18.70
CA ARG A 298 39.73 15.12 -18.66
C ARG A 298 40.02 16.21 -19.70
N ALA A 299 40.20 17.45 -19.24
CA ALA A 299 40.79 18.50 -20.04
C ALA A 299 42.26 18.12 -20.28
N ARG A 300 42.65 17.94 -21.56
CA ARG A 300 44.05 17.92 -21.95
C ARG A 300 44.52 19.36 -21.99
N ASN A 301 45.37 19.76 -21.04
CA ASN A 301 46.22 20.93 -21.22
C ASN A 301 47.27 20.59 -22.28
N SER A 302 47.24 21.33 -23.39
CA SER A 302 48.36 21.44 -24.32
C SER A 302 49.42 22.34 -23.68
N THR A 303 50.63 21.81 -23.50
CA THR A 303 51.81 22.62 -23.19
C THR A 303 52.61 22.82 -24.47
N VAL A 304 53.16 24.04 -24.54
CA VAL A 304 53.98 24.69 -25.57
C VAL A 304 55.03 23.81 -26.22
#